data_AF-A0A5B7DFG5-F1
#
_entry.id   AF-A0A5B7DFG5-F1
#
_cell.length_a   1.000
_cell.length_b   1.000
_cell.length_c   1.000
_cell.angle_alpha   90.00
_cell.angle_beta   90.00
_cell.angle_gamma   90.00
#
_symmetry.space_group_name_H-M   'P 1'
#
loop_
_entity.id
_entity.type
_entity.pdbx_description
1 polymer ?
#
loop_
_entity_poly.entity_id
_entity_poly.type
_entity_poly.pdbx_seq_one_letter_code
_entity_poly.pdbx_strand_id
1 'polypeptide(L)'
;MLTVKNQSYMSTKMFHVQMLRTQLLYVRAYLFTCRSDAGQKLRKLVWPREHLYEHVHLYSVFDLQLVASGQLVSKVRYAVTFGRDHVTHCEVCSVRGFHCELCSDNEVLYPFQLGNTYTCGVCYGVYHSSCARGRKECPRCVRRAARKEHPGQENT
;
A
#
# COMPACT_ATOMS: atom_id res chain seq x y z
N MET A 1 6.91 -28.29 -25.23
CA MET A 1 6.63 -28.72 -23.84
C MET A 1 7.18 -27.68 -22.88
N LEU A 2 6.33 -26.88 -22.24
CA LEU A 2 6.74 -25.88 -21.23
C LEU A 2 6.71 -26.56 -19.85
N THR A 3 7.88 -26.74 -19.24
CA THR A 3 8.08 -27.50 -18.00
C THR A 3 7.43 -26.82 -16.78
N VAL A 4 6.83 -27.62 -15.89
CA VAL A 4 6.16 -27.26 -14.62
C VAL A 4 6.90 -26.21 -13.74
N LYS A 5 8.24 -26.13 -13.83
CA LYS A 5 9.05 -25.09 -13.16
C LYS A 5 8.73 -23.66 -13.60
N ASN A 6 8.32 -23.45 -14.86
CA ASN A 6 7.92 -22.12 -15.34
C ASN A 6 6.57 -21.68 -14.76
N GLN A 7 5.68 -22.61 -14.44
CA GLN A 7 4.37 -22.31 -13.86
C GLN A 7 4.50 -21.86 -12.40
N SER A 8 5.33 -22.55 -11.60
CA SER A 8 5.60 -22.17 -10.20
C SER A 8 6.44 -20.89 -10.08
N TYR A 9 7.43 -20.71 -10.95
CA TYR A 9 8.26 -19.49 -10.99
C TYR A 9 7.45 -18.26 -11.43
N MET A 10 6.57 -18.41 -12.43
CA MET A 10 5.62 -17.38 -12.82
C MET A 10 4.68 -17.02 -11.66
N SER A 11 4.21 -18.02 -10.89
CA SER A 11 3.40 -17.79 -9.69
C SER A 11 4.13 -16.94 -8.64
N THR A 12 5.41 -17.20 -8.36
CA THR A 12 6.21 -16.38 -7.43
C THR A 12 6.43 -14.95 -7.94
N LYS A 13 6.71 -14.77 -9.24
CA LYS A 13 6.86 -13.42 -9.81
C LYS A 13 5.55 -12.64 -9.84
N MET A 14 4.44 -13.32 -10.15
CA MET A 14 3.11 -12.74 -10.11
C MET A 14 2.76 -12.27 -8.70
N PHE A 15 3.01 -13.10 -7.69
CA PHE A 15 2.84 -12.71 -6.29
C PHE A 15 3.68 -11.47 -5.94
N HIS A 16 4.97 -11.47 -6.33
CA HIS A 16 5.86 -10.35 -6.03
C HIS A 16 5.42 -9.05 -6.71
N VAL A 17 5.04 -9.08 -8.00
CA VAL A 17 4.57 -7.87 -8.67
C VAL A 17 3.25 -7.39 -8.08
N GLN A 18 2.36 -8.29 -7.65
CA GLN A 18 1.12 -7.93 -6.99
C GLN A 18 1.37 -7.24 -5.64
N MET A 19 2.31 -7.74 -4.84
CA MET A 19 2.74 -7.06 -3.61
C MET A 19 3.27 -5.65 -3.92
N LEU A 20 4.20 -5.52 -4.88
CA LEU A 20 4.77 -4.23 -5.26
C LEU A 20 3.71 -3.25 -5.77
N ARG A 21 2.75 -3.71 -6.57
CA ARG A 21 1.64 -2.88 -7.06
C ARG A 21 0.70 -2.45 -5.94
N THR A 22 0.47 -3.32 -4.95
CA THR A 22 -0.28 -2.96 -3.74
C THR A 22 0.44 -1.86 -2.95
N GLN A 23 1.76 -1.97 -2.79
CA GLN A 23 2.56 -0.89 -2.19
C GLN A 23 2.45 0.40 -3.01
N LEU A 24 2.53 0.30 -4.34
CA LEU A 24 2.46 1.44 -5.23
C LEU A 24 1.10 2.15 -5.18
N LEU A 25 0.01 1.41 -5.05
CA LEU A 25 -1.34 1.96 -4.85
C LEU A 25 -1.39 2.83 -3.58
N TYR A 26 -0.83 2.35 -2.47
CA TYR A 26 -0.76 3.12 -1.23
C TYR A 26 0.15 4.33 -1.35
N VAL A 27 1.35 4.15 -1.89
CA VAL A 27 2.32 5.23 -2.13
C VAL A 27 1.71 6.34 -2.99
N ARG A 28 0.99 5.97 -4.06
CA ARG A 28 0.30 6.92 -4.94
C ARG A 28 -0.61 7.86 -4.15
N ALA A 29 -1.37 7.36 -3.17
CA ALA A 29 -2.31 8.17 -2.41
C ALA A 29 -1.61 9.35 -1.70
N TYR A 30 -0.37 9.16 -1.26
CA TYR A 30 0.47 10.23 -0.72
C TYR A 30 0.98 11.16 -1.84
N LEU A 31 1.61 10.59 -2.88
CA LEU A 31 2.28 11.39 -3.91
C LEU A 31 1.32 12.30 -4.68
N PHE A 32 0.09 11.85 -4.94
CA PHE A 32 -0.89 12.58 -5.74
C PHE A 32 -1.63 13.66 -4.94
N THR A 33 -1.52 13.63 -3.61
CA THR A 33 -2.06 14.65 -2.70
C THR A 33 -0.96 15.46 -2.02
N CYS A 34 0.30 15.26 -2.44
CA CYS A 34 1.45 16.04 -2.04
C CYS A 34 1.51 17.34 -2.87
N ARG A 35 2.09 18.40 -2.30
CA ARG A 35 2.26 19.70 -2.98
C ARG A 35 3.45 19.72 -3.96
N SER A 36 4.32 18.71 -3.89
CA SER A 36 5.48 18.57 -4.79
C SER A 36 5.10 17.98 -6.15
N ASP A 37 6.07 17.89 -7.05
CA ASP A 37 5.93 17.25 -8.36
C ASP A 37 6.03 15.71 -8.33
N ALA A 38 6.10 15.09 -7.14
CA ALA A 38 6.33 13.65 -7.00
C ALA A 38 5.25 12.78 -7.67
N GLY A 39 3.99 13.21 -7.66
CA GLY A 39 2.91 12.53 -8.39
C GLY A 39 3.12 12.53 -9.91
N GLN A 40 3.62 13.63 -10.47
CA GLN A 40 3.92 13.73 -11.90
C GLN A 40 5.17 12.93 -12.27
N LYS A 41 6.19 12.92 -11.41
CA LYS A 41 7.35 12.02 -11.55
C LYS A 41 6.92 10.56 -11.56
N LEU A 42 6.05 10.15 -10.64
CA LEU A 42 5.52 8.78 -10.61
C LEU A 42 4.83 8.40 -11.93
N ARG A 43 3.97 9.28 -12.46
CA ARG A 43 3.31 9.08 -13.76
C ARG A 43 4.34 8.82 -14.85
N LYS A 44 5.36 9.66 -14.97
CA LYS A 44 6.45 9.50 -15.96
C LYS A 44 7.21 8.18 -15.80
N LEU A 45 7.47 7.74 -14.56
CA LEU A 45 8.19 6.49 -14.30
C LEU A 45 7.43 5.26 -14.80
N VAL A 46 6.10 5.25 -14.70
CA VAL A 46 5.30 4.07 -15.08
C VAL A 46 4.62 4.21 -16.44
N TRP A 47 4.61 5.39 -17.06
CA TRP A 47 4.01 5.65 -18.36
C TRP A 47 4.43 4.60 -19.42
N PRO A 48 3.52 4.16 -20.30
CA PRO A 48 2.08 4.45 -20.38
C PRO A 48 1.20 3.45 -19.60
N ARG A 49 1.61 3.05 -18.38
CA ARG A 49 0.99 1.96 -17.61
C ARG A 49 0.45 2.43 -16.26
N GLU A 50 -0.39 3.45 -16.27
CA GLU A 50 -1.02 4.02 -15.07
C GLU A 50 -1.89 3.01 -14.32
N HIS A 51 -2.44 2.02 -15.03
CA HIS A 51 -3.16 0.89 -14.43
C HIS A 51 -2.33 0.14 -13.37
N LEU A 52 -0.99 0.22 -13.44
CA LEU A 52 -0.10 -0.42 -12.46
C LEU A 52 -0.32 0.08 -11.03
N TYR A 53 -0.73 1.34 -10.85
CA TYR A 53 -1.05 1.92 -9.54
C TYR A 53 -2.55 2.28 -9.38
N GLU A 54 -3.38 2.09 -10.41
CA GLU A 54 -4.83 2.34 -10.37
C GLU A 54 -5.63 1.08 -10.08
N HIS A 55 -5.25 -0.04 -10.70
CA HIS A 55 -6.02 -1.28 -10.66
C HIS A 55 -5.05 -2.44 -10.45
N VAL A 56 -4.68 -2.72 -9.18
CA VAL A 56 -3.62 -3.68 -8.80
C VAL A 56 -3.76 -5.07 -9.47
N HIS A 57 -4.98 -5.50 -9.79
CA HIS A 57 -5.26 -6.80 -10.42
C HIS A 57 -5.40 -6.75 -11.95
N LEU A 58 -5.40 -5.56 -12.56
CA LEU A 58 -5.50 -5.41 -14.01
C LEU A 58 -4.11 -5.57 -14.66
N TYR A 59 -3.98 -6.44 -15.64
CA TYR A 59 -2.76 -6.66 -16.42
C TYR A 59 -3.10 -6.75 -17.90
N SER A 60 -2.27 -6.15 -18.75
CA SER A 60 -2.28 -6.47 -20.19
C SER A 60 -1.51 -7.76 -20.46
N VAL A 61 -1.70 -8.35 -21.65
CA VAL A 61 -0.91 -9.52 -22.09
C VAL A 61 0.59 -9.19 -22.11
N PHE A 62 0.94 -7.97 -22.52
CA PHE A 62 2.33 -7.51 -22.52
C PHE A 62 2.92 -7.41 -21.10
N ASP A 63 2.12 -6.98 -20.12
CA ASP A 63 2.56 -6.95 -18.73
C ASP A 63 2.91 -8.36 -18.24
N LEU A 64 2.12 -9.37 -18.59
CA LEU A 64 2.40 -10.76 -18.21
C LEU A 64 3.72 -11.26 -18.81
N GLN A 65 4.04 -10.88 -20.04
CA GLN A 65 5.36 -11.16 -20.65
C GLN A 65 6.49 -10.46 -19.88
N LEU A 66 6.30 -9.21 -19.46
CA LEU A 66 7.27 -8.47 -18.65
C LEU A 66 7.40 -9.02 -17.22
N VAL A 67 6.33 -9.62 -16.66
CA VAL A 67 6.43 -10.37 -15.40
C VAL A 67 7.28 -11.61 -15.61
N ALA A 68 7.05 -12.36 -16.70
CA ALA A 68 7.83 -13.55 -17.03
C ALA A 68 9.34 -13.25 -17.10
N SER A 69 9.71 -12.16 -17.77
CA SER A 69 11.11 -11.71 -17.89
C SER A 69 11.64 -11.05 -16.61
N GLY A 70 10.78 -10.66 -15.66
CA GLY A 70 11.15 -9.93 -14.43
C GLY A 70 11.30 -8.42 -14.62
N GLN A 71 11.21 -7.92 -15.85
CA GLN A 71 11.32 -6.48 -16.13
C GLN A 71 10.23 -5.66 -15.43
N LEU A 72 9.00 -6.18 -15.37
CA LEU A 72 7.92 -5.47 -14.67
C LEU A 72 8.18 -5.39 -13.17
N VAL A 73 8.69 -6.46 -12.56
CA VAL A 73 9.04 -6.47 -11.13
C VAL A 73 10.08 -5.40 -10.82
N SER A 74 11.14 -5.29 -11.61
CA SER A 74 12.18 -4.27 -11.44
C SER A 74 11.64 -2.86 -11.62
N LYS A 75 10.82 -2.64 -12.66
CA LYS A 75 10.21 -1.33 -12.94
C LYS A 75 9.28 -0.86 -11.82
N VAL A 76 8.38 -1.73 -11.35
CA VAL A 76 7.45 -1.39 -10.26
C VAL A 76 8.21 -1.22 -8.95
N ARG A 77 9.23 -2.04 -8.66
CA ARG A 77 10.08 -1.87 -7.47
C ARG A 77 10.73 -0.49 -7.44
N TYR A 78 11.30 -0.06 -8.56
CA TYR A 78 11.90 1.27 -8.65
C TYR A 78 10.90 2.38 -8.32
N ALA A 79 9.69 2.32 -8.90
CA ALA A 79 8.63 3.29 -8.63
C ALA A 79 8.17 3.27 -7.16
N VAL A 80 8.08 2.08 -6.54
CA VAL A 80 7.77 1.92 -5.12
C VAL A 80 8.87 2.54 -4.26
N THR A 81 10.15 2.26 -4.53
CA THR A 81 11.27 2.83 -3.78
C THR A 81 11.27 4.36 -3.86
N PHE A 82 11.21 4.91 -5.07
CA PHE A 82 11.10 6.36 -5.29
C PHE A 82 10.00 6.99 -4.44
N GLY A 83 8.81 6.41 -4.47
CA GLY A 83 7.68 6.99 -3.75
C GLY A 83 7.74 6.77 -2.24
N ARG A 84 8.25 5.63 -1.76
CA ARG A 84 8.49 5.41 -0.34
C ARG A 84 9.49 6.42 0.22
N ASP A 85 10.60 6.61 -0.48
CA ASP A 85 11.64 7.57 -0.09
C ASP A 85 11.07 8.99 -0.03
N HIS A 86 10.24 9.36 -1.00
CA HIS A 86 9.52 10.63 -0.93
C HIS A 86 8.59 10.71 0.29
N VAL A 87 7.77 9.69 0.54
CA VAL A 87 6.80 9.73 1.65
C VAL A 87 7.49 9.87 3.01
N THR A 88 8.60 9.16 3.23
CA THR A 88 9.28 9.19 4.53
C THR A 88 10.13 10.44 4.76
N HIS A 89 10.58 11.13 3.70
CA HIS A 89 11.44 12.32 3.81
C HIS A 89 10.76 13.64 3.46
N CYS A 90 9.55 13.62 2.88
CA CYS A 90 8.79 14.82 2.58
C CYS A 90 8.03 15.29 3.82
N GLU A 91 8.25 16.53 4.26
CA GLU A 91 7.61 17.17 5.41
C GLU A 91 6.08 17.10 5.39
N VAL A 92 5.47 17.12 4.19
CA VAL A 92 4.01 17.04 4.03
C VAL A 92 3.51 15.59 4.12
N CYS A 93 4.27 14.63 3.59
CA CYS A 93 3.84 13.25 3.53
C CYS A 93 4.13 12.48 4.82
N SER A 94 5.26 12.78 5.47
CA SER A 94 5.72 12.06 6.66
C SER A 94 4.75 12.23 7.84
N VAL A 95 4.16 13.42 7.98
CA VAL A 95 3.15 13.72 9.01
C VAL A 95 1.79 13.05 8.76
N ARG A 96 1.58 12.45 7.58
CA ARG A 96 0.37 11.68 7.21
C ARG A 96 0.54 10.17 7.47
N GLY A 97 1.60 9.77 8.16
CA GLY A 97 1.73 8.42 8.70
C GLY A 97 0.70 8.14 9.79
N PHE A 98 0.71 6.91 10.30
CA PHE A 98 -0.22 6.44 11.31
C PHE A 98 0.54 6.01 12.56
N HIS A 99 -0.08 6.21 13.73
CA HIS A 99 0.37 5.57 14.96
C HIS A 99 -0.57 4.43 15.31
N CYS A 100 0.00 3.32 15.78
CA CYS A 100 -0.79 2.15 16.16
C CYS A 100 -1.57 2.44 17.45
N GLU A 101 -2.89 2.60 17.37
CA GLU A 101 -3.76 2.85 18.54
C GLU A 101 -3.89 1.65 19.51
N LEU A 102 -3.14 0.57 19.27
CA LEU A 102 -3.22 -0.70 20.01
C LEU A 102 -2.00 -0.98 20.89
N CYS A 103 -0.97 -0.14 20.81
CA CYS A 103 0.25 -0.25 21.61
C CYS A 103 0.82 1.14 21.90
N SER A 104 1.83 1.21 22.77
CA SER A 104 2.54 2.45 23.11
C SER A 104 3.79 2.70 22.26
N ASP A 105 4.01 1.89 21.22
CA ASP A 105 5.10 2.13 20.26
C ASP A 105 4.81 3.39 19.43
N ASN A 106 5.79 4.29 19.37
CA ASN A 106 5.70 5.57 18.66
C ASN A 106 6.21 5.49 17.21
N GLU A 107 6.56 4.30 16.71
CA GLU A 107 6.88 4.08 15.30
C GLU A 107 5.76 4.64 14.40
N VAL A 108 6.17 5.42 13.39
CA VAL A 108 5.26 5.90 12.35
C VAL A 108 5.05 4.79 11.32
N LEU A 109 3.81 4.37 11.17
CA LEU A 109 3.39 3.33 10.25
C LEU A 109 2.86 3.90 8.95
N TYR A 110 3.11 3.17 7.87
CA TYR A 110 2.59 3.46 6.55
C TYR A 110 1.92 2.23 5.95
N PRO A 111 0.81 2.39 5.22
CA PRO A 111 0.06 1.27 4.66
C PRO A 111 0.81 0.52 3.55
N PHE A 112 1.89 1.08 2.99
CA PHE A 112 2.76 0.37 2.04
C PHE A 112 3.77 -0.57 2.71
N GLN A 113 3.87 -0.61 4.05
CA GLN A 113 4.75 -1.52 4.78
C GLN A 113 4.05 -2.88 5.03
N LEU A 114 3.62 -3.54 3.96
CA LEU A 114 2.73 -4.72 3.99
C LEU A 114 3.23 -5.90 4.86
N GLY A 115 4.51 -5.96 5.20
CA GLY A 115 5.09 -7.03 6.01
C GLY A 115 4.84 -6.87 7.52
N ASN A 116 4.72 -5.64 8.02
CA ASN A 116 4.60 -5.36 9.45
C ASN A 116 3.35 -4.53 9.81
N THR A 117 2.56 -4.11 8.82
CA THR A 117 1.31 -3.37 9.06
C THR A 117 0.06 -4.09 8.56
N TYR A 118 -1.03 -3.87 9.29
CA TYR A 118 -2.40 -4.20 8.90
C TYR A 118 -3.17 -2.91 8.66
N THR A 119 -3.84 -2.81 7.51
CA THR A 119 -4.71 -1.70 7.13
C THR A 119 -6.16 -2.15 7.15
N CYS A 120 -7.01 -1.48 7.93
CA CYS A 120 -8.44 -1.77 7.97
C CYS A 120 -9.10 -1.45 6.62
N GLY A 121 -9.80 -2.41 6.02
CA GLY A 121 -10.49 -2.24 4.74
C GLY A 121 -11.71 -1.29 4.76
N VAL A 122 -12.14 -0.83 5.93
CA VAL A 122 -13.31 0.06 6.08
C VAL A 122 -12.89 1.49 6.41
N CYS A 123 -12.06 1.68 7.44
CA CYS A 123 -11.67 3.02 7.89
C CYS A 123 -10.26 3.45 7.48
N TYR A 124 -9.50 2.56 6.82
CA TYR A 124 -8.11 2.77 6.43
C TYR A 124 -7.16 3.08 7.60
N GLY A 125 -7.55 2.79 8.84
CA GLY A 125 -6.64 2.82 9.98
C GLY A 125 -5.53 1.78 9.83
N VAL A 126 -4.29 2.17 10.14
CA VAL A 126 -3.10 1.31 10.05
C VAL A 126 -2.61 0.97 11.45
N TYR A 127 -2.27 -0.30 11.64
CA TYR A 127 -1.81 -0.87 12.90
C TYR A 127 -0.62 -1.78 12.64
N HIS A 128 0.19 -2.09 13.65
CA HIS A 128 1.12 -3.21 13.53
C HIS A 128 0.36 -4.51 13.29
N SER A 129 0.86 -5.35 12.39
CA SER A 129 0.27 -6.67 12.08
C SER A 129 0.18 -7.57 13.30
N SER A 130 1.16 -7.49 14.21
CA SER A 130 1.16 -8.21 15.49
C SER A 130 0.04 -7.74 16.42
N CYS A 131 -0.17 -6.43 16.55
CA CYS A 131 -1.22 -5.84 17.39
C CYS A 131 -2.63 -6.12 16.89
N ALA A 132 -2.81 -6.17 15.56
CA ALA A 132 -4.09 -6.48 14.94
C ALA A 132 -4.41 -7.98 14.91
N ARG A 133 -3.40 -8.86 15.04
CA ARG A 133 -3.57 -10.31 14.96
C ARG A 133 -4.58 -10.81 15.99
N GLY A 134 -5.51 -11.67 15.55
CA GLY A 134 -6.53 -12.28 16.41
C GLY A 134 -7.72 -11.37 16.78
N ARG A 135 -7.68 -10.08 16.42
CA ARG A 135 -8.84 -9.20 16.58
C ARG A 135 -9.87 -9.49 15.48
N LYS A 136 -11.14 -9.64 15.89
CA LYS A 136 -12.27 -9.81 14.97
C LYS A 136 -12.72 -8.49 14.35
N GLU A 137 -12.54 -7.38 15.06
CA GLU A 137 -13.06 -6.08 14.68
C GLU A 137 -11.98 -4.99 14.78
N CYS A 138 -12.10 -3.96 13.93
CA CYS A 138 -11.24 -2.79 13.99
C CYS A 138 -11.68 -1.87 15.14
N PRO A 139 -10.80 -1.56 16.12
CA PRO A 139 -11.17 -0.76 17.30
C PRO A 139 -11.65 0.65 16.92
N ARG A 140 -11.09 1.23 15.85
CA ARG A 140 -11.49 2.55 15.34
C ARG A 140 -12.86 2.50 14.67
N CYS A 141 -13.21 1.43 13.96
CA CYS A 141 -14.54 1.24 13.41
C CYS A 141 -15.58 1.06 14.51
N VAL A 142 -15.30 0.23 15.52
CA VAL A 142 -16.19 0.02 16.68
C VAL A 142 -16.46 1.35 17.38
N ARG A 143 -15.40 2.12 17.68
CA ARG A 143 -15.53 3.45 18.30
C ARG A 143 -16.34 4.43 17.44
N ARG A 144 -16.16 4.40 16.11
CA ARG A 144 -16.93 5.25 15.17
C ARG A 144 -18.40 4.85 15.11
N ALA A 145 -18.72 3.56 15.17
CA ALA A 145 -20.09 3.06 15.21
C ALA A 145 -20.78 3.50 16.50
N ALA A 146 -20.16 3.27 17.67
CA ALA A 146 -20.72 3.67 18.95
C ALA A 146 -21.01 5.20 19.04
N ARG A 147 -20.13 6.04 18.49
CA ARG A 147 -20.39 7.51 18.42
C ARG A 147 -21.56 7.90 17.51
N LYS A 148 -21.84 7.11 16.48
CA LYS A 148 -23.00 7.35 15.59
C LYS A 148 -24.31 6.95 16.25
N GLU A 149 -24.27 5.92 17.11
CA GLU A 149 -25.43 5.46 17.87
C GLU A 149 -25.75 6.38 19.06
N HIS A 150 -24.76 7.11 19.58
CA HIS A 150 -24.92 8.09 20.65
C HIS A 150 -24.28 9.46 20.32
N PRO A 151 -24.91 10.27 19.44
CA PRO A 151 -24.43 11.61 19.13
C PRO A 151 -24.65 12.54 20.35
N GLY A 152 -23.60 12.82 21.13
CA GLY A 152 -23.63 13.90 22.13
C GLY A 152 -23.11 13.64 23.55
N GLN A 153 -22.45 12.51 23.85
CA GLN A 153 -21.73 12.38 25.13
C GLN A 153 -20.30 12.87 24.97
N GLU A 154 -20.09 14.17 25.18
CA GLU A 154 -18.77 14.77 25.39
C GLU A 154 -18.16 14.19 26.66
N ASN A 155 -16.97 13.60 26.55
CA ASN A 155 -16.20 13.14 27.70
C ASN A 155 -15.80 14.36 28.53
N THR A 156 -16.42 14.51 29.70
CA THR A 156 -15.93 15.38 30.79
C THR A 156 -14.62 14.83 31.35
#